data_AF-A0A930T1G7-F1
#
_entry.id   AF-A0A930T1G7-F1
#
_cell.length_a   1.000
_cell.length_b   1.000
_cell.length_c   1.000
_cell.angle_alpha   90.00
_cell.angle_beta   90.00
_cell.angle_gamma   90.00
#
_symmetry.space_group_name_H-M   'P 1'
#
loop_
_entity.id
_entity.type
_entity.pdbx_description
1 polymer ?
#
loop_
_entity_poly.entity_id
_entity_poly.type
_entity_poly.pdbx_seq_one_letter_code
_entity_poly.pdbx_strand_id
1 'polypeptide(L)'
;MNLFSNLLIALIFAFWLVLIPVLSIQNVVSVSLNFFVWQSIPIPSGVLISFAVALGFVVGALLNFTKRNTPPSKKTAQKRKSKSTTFVRDWEKDEKDPIFDWD
;
A
#
# COMPACT_ATOMS: atom_id res chain seq x y z
N MET A 1 -7.87 7.67 -1.28
CA MET A 1 -8.18 6.43 -0.53
C MET A 1 -9.67 6.47 -0.25
N ASN A 2 -10.41 5.44 -0.63
CA ASN A 2 -11.85 5.45 -0.46
C ASN A 2 -12.17 5.27 1.03
N LEU A 3 -13.21 5.94 1.53
CA LEU A 3 -13.60 5.87 2.96
C LEU A 3 -13.80 4.41 3.41
N PHE A 4 -14.39 3.60 2.53
CA PHE A 4 -14.56 2.16 2.72
C PHE A 4 -13.24 1.41 2.92
N SER A 5 -12.22 1.72 2.12
CA SER A 5 -10.89 1.11 2.25
C SER A 5 -10.24 1.46 3.58
N ASN A 6 -10.40 2.71 4.04
CA ASN A 6 -9.85 3.15 5.32
C ASN A 6 -10.56 2.46 6.50
N LEU A 7 -11.88 2.32 6.44
CA LEU A 7 -12.66 1.60 7.44
C LEU A 7 -12.25 0.12 7.52
N LEU A 8 -12.06 -0.53 6.37
CA LEU A 8 -11.64 -1.93 6.33
C LEU A 8 -10.24 -2.12 6.95
N ILE A 9 -9.29 -1.23 6.63
CA ILE A 9 -7.96 -1.22 7.26
C ILE A 9 -8.06 -1.03 8.78
N ALA A 10 -8.88 -0.07 9.23
CA ALA A 10 -9.03 0.22 10.65
C ALA A 10 -9.66 -0.96 11.41
N LEU A 11 -10.64 -1.62 10.81
CA LEU A 11 -11.28 -2.81 11.39
C LEU A 11 -10.29 -3.96 11.55
N ILE A 12 -9.46 -4.20 10.52
CA ILE A 12 -8.41 -5.21 10.58
C ILE A 12 -7.44 -4.89 11.72
N PHE A 13 -6.95 -3.64 11.81
CA PHE A 13 -6.05 -3.24 12.89
C PHE A 13 -6.69 -3.40 14.28
N ALA A 14 -7.93 -2.95 14.45
CA ALA A 14 -8.66 -3.08 15.72
C ALA A 14 -8.83 -4.56 16.11
N PHE A 15 -9.18 -5.41 15.15
CA PHE A 15 -9.28 -6.85 15.35
C PHE A 15 -7.96 -7.45 15.84
N TRP A 16 -6.85 -7.15 15.17
CA TRP A 16 -5.52 -7.65 15.58
C TRP A 16 -5.07 -7.14 16.96
N LEU A 17 -5.41 -5.88 17.30
CA LEU A 17 -5.04 -5.25 18.56
C LEU A 17 -5.74 -5.90 19.76
N VAL A 18 -6.94 -6.42 19.58
CA VAL A 18 -7.67 -7.19 20.61
C VAL A 18 -7.29 -8.67 20.57
N LEU A 19 -7.15 -9.25 19.38
CA LEU A 19 -6.91 -10.69 19.22
C LEU A 19 -5.59 -11.14 19.86
N ILE A 20 -4.48 -10.42 19.61
CA ILE A 20 -3.14 -10.82 20.10
C ILE A 20 -3.08 -10.86 21.64
N PRO A 21 -3.49 -9.81 22.38
CA PRO A 21 -3.47 -9.83 23.85
C PRO A 21 -4.43 -10.85 24.43
N VAL A 22 -5.63 -11.01 23.86
CA VAL A 22 -6.61 -11.98 24.34
C VAL A 22 -6.08 -13.41 24.18
N LEU A 23 -5.52 -13.73 23.02
CA LEU A 23 -4.85 -15.02 22.81
C LEU A 23 -3.67 -15.20 23.77
N SER A 24 -2.90 -14.14 24.05
CA SER A 24 -1.80 -14.19 25.02
C SER A 24 -2.27 -14.45 26.46
N ILE A 25 -3.37 -13.83 26.90
CA ILE A 25 -3.89 -13.95 28.27
C ILE A 25 -4.59 -15.29 28.47
N GLN A 26 -5.36 -15.74 27.47
CA GLN A 26 -6.13 -16.97 27.57
C GLN A 26 -5.25 -18.22 27.40
N ASN A 27 -4.17 -18.12 26.63
CA ASN A 27 -3.29 -19.24 26.32
C ASN A 27 -2.00 -19.18 27.15
N VAL A 28 -2.10 -19.14 28.48
CA VAL A 28 -0.94 -19.22 29.41
C VAL A 28 -0.33 -20.64 29.46
N VAL A 29 -0.59 -21.45 28.44
CA VAL A 29 0.08 -22.74 28.28
C VAL A 29 1.54 -22.45 27.94
N SER A 30 2.41 -22.91 28.81
CA SER A 30 3.85 -22.87 28.60
C SER A 30 4.19 -23.81 27.46
N VAL A 31 4.64 -23.27 26.33
CA VAL A 31 5.09 -24.08 25.20
C VAL A 31 6.57 -24.39 25.43
N SER A 32 6.86 -25.67 25.61
CA SER A 32 8.22 -26.18 25.74
C SER A 32 8.88 -26.20 24.36
N LEU A 33 9.74 -25.22 24.08
CA LEU A 33 10.61 -25.26 22.92
C LEU A 33 11.75 -26.23 23.21
N ASN A 34 11.68 -27.42 22.60
CA ASN A 34 12.80 -28.36 22.59
C ASN A 34 13.85 -27.83 21.61
N PHE A 35 14.82 -27.08 22.13
CA PHE A 35 16.01 -26.75 21.37
C PHE A 35 16.81 -28.03 21.15
N PHE A 36 17.20 -28.30 19.91
CA PHE A 36 17.86 -29.55 19.49
C PHE A 36 19.13 -29.92 20.29
N VAL A 37 19.70 -28.99 21.08
CA VAL A 37 20.88 -29.16 21.94
C VAL A 37 20.67 -28.66 23.40
N TRP A 38 19.58 -27.95 23.71
CA TRP A 38 19.37 -27.29 25.01
C TRP A 38 18.08 -27.71 25.72
N GLN A 39 18.09 -27.59 27.05
CA GLN A 39 16.95 -27.86 27.92
C GLN A 39 15.71 -27.04 27.50
N SER A 40 14.53 -27.67 27.54
CA SER A 40 13.25 -27.02 27.24
C SER A 40 13.02 -25.87 28.23
N ILE A 41 12.99 -24.63 27.73
CA ILE A 41 12.54 -23.47 28.50
C ILE A 41 11.05 -23.29 28.20
N PRO A 42 10.17 -23.35 29.22
CA PRO A 42 8.75 -23.04 29.06
C PRO A 42 8.61 -21.54 28.74
N ILE A 43 8.26 -21.22 27.48
CA ILE A 43 8.00 -19.84 27.07
C ILE A 43 6.48 -19.65 26.97
N PRO A 44 5.91 -18.57 27.54
CA PRO A 44 4.49 -18.26 27.37
C PRO A 44 4.15 -18.02 25.90
N SER A 45 3.02 -18.54 25.43
CA SER A 45 2.60 -18.40 24.03
C SER A 45 2.43 -16.93 23.59
N GLY A 46 2.09 -16.04 24.52
CA GLY A 46 2.03 -14.60 24.29
C GLY A 46 3.35 -13.99 23.83
N VAL A 47 4.47 -14.45 24.41
CA VAL A 47 5.82 -13.99 24.04
C VAL A 47 6.18 -14.48 22.63
N LEU A 48 5.75 -15.69 22.26
CA LEU A 48 5.94 -16.23 20.92
C LEU A 48 5.18 -15.42 19.86
N ILE A 49 3.92 -15.10 20.11
CA ILE A 49 3.09 -14.34 19.16
C ILE A 49 3.64 -12.92 19.00
N SER A 50 4.03 -12.26 20.09
CA SER A 50 4.62 -10.92 20.01
C SER A 50 5.94 -10.92 19.22
N PHE A 51 6.79 -11.93 19.41
CA PHE A 51 8.03 -12.09 18.66
C PHE A 51 7.78 -12.37 17.18
N ALA A 52 6.81 -13.23 16.86
CA ALA A 52 6.43 -13.54 15.48
C ALA A 52 5.87 -12.30 14.75
N VAL A 53 5.01 -11.52 15.42
CA VAL A 53 4.47 -10.27 14.87
C VAL A 53 5.61 -9.27 14.64
N ALA A 54 6.48 -9.06 15.63
CA ALA A 54 7.63 -8.15 15.50
C ALA A 54 8.55 -8.55 14.35
N LEU A 55 8.91 -9.83 14.24
CA LEU A 55 9.69 -10.35 13.12
C LEU A 55 8.99 -10.17 11.78
N GLY A 56 7.68 -10.44 11.72
CA GLY A 56 6.87 -10.22 10.51
C GLY A 56 6.92 -8.75 10.04
N PHE A 57 6.81 -7.80 10.97
CA PHE A 57 6.96 -6.37 10.65
C PHE A 57 8.37 -6.01 10.20
N VAL A 58 9.40 -6.51 10.87
CA VAL A 58 10.82 -6.25 10.52
C VAL A 58 11.13 -6.79 9.12
N VAL A 59 10.79 -8.06 8.86
CA VAL A 59 11.00 -8.70 7.55
C VAL A 59 10.15 -8.02 6.47
N GLY A 60 8.89 -7.70 6.74
CA GLY A 60 8.03 -6.96 5.82
C GLY A 60 8.59 -5.57 5.46
N ALA A 61 9.14 -4.85 6.44
CA ALA A 61 9.80 -3.58 6.22
C ALA A 61 11.08 -3.72 5.39
N LEU A 62 11.91 -4.72 5.69
CA LEU A 62 13.13 -5.03 4.93
C LEU A 62 12.81 -5.38 3.47
N LEU A 63 11.78 -6.20 3.22
CA LEU A 63 11.35 -6.56 1.86
C LEU A 63 10.86 -5.35 1.06
N ASN A 64 10.08 -4.46 1.68
CA ASN A 64 9.62 -3.23 1.03
C ASN A 64 10.75 -2.22 0.80
N PHE A 65 11.74 -2.18 1.70
CA PHE A 65 12.90 -1.32 1.54
C PHE A 65 13.71 -1.72 0.30
N THR A 66 13.92 -3.02 0.07
CA THR A 66 14.66 -3.52 -1.09
C THR A 66 13.91 -3.28 -2.41
N LYS A 67 12.57 -3.23 -2.41
CA LYS A 67 11.76 -2.96 -3.62
C LYS A 67 11.59 -1.48 -3.98
N ARG A 68 12.11 -0.53 -3.18
CA ARG A 68 11.87 0.92 -3.37
C ARG A 68 12.66 1.59 -4.51
N ASN A 69 13.44 0.84 -5.28
CA ASN A 69 14.24 1.40 -6.39
C ASN A 69 13.52 1.47 -7.75
N THR A 70 12.23 1.16 -7.86
CA THR A 70 11.49 1.46 -9.10
C THR A 70 10.97 2.89 -9.08
N PRO A 71 11.52 3.81 -9.90
CA PRO A 71 11.03 5.17 -9.98
C PRO A 71 9.57 5.18 -10.44
N PRO A 72 8.73 6.09 -9.91
CA PRO A 72 7.35 6.22 -10.38
C PRO A 72 7.35 6.59 -11.86
N SER A 73 6.85 5.68 -12.70
CA SER A 73 6.65 5.91 -14.13
C SER A 73 5.67 7.08 -14.31
N LYS A 74 6.21 8.26 -14.65
CA LYS A 74 5.49 9.52 -14.89
C LYS A 74 4.66 9.47 -16.20
N LYS A 75 3.80 8.46 -16.40
CA LYS A 75 3.09 8.27 -17.68
C LYS A 75 1.63 8.70 -17.73
N THR A 76 1.13 9.53 -16.80
CA THR A 76 -0.29 9.92 -16.81
C THR A 76 -0.58 11.43 -16.79
N ALA A 77 0.44 12.31 -16.74
CA ALA A 77 0.20 13.76 -16.71
C ALA A 77 0.17 14.44 -18.10
N GLN A 78 0.67 13.80 -19.17
CA GLN A 78 0.86 14.47 -20.46
C GLN A 78 -0.39 14.49 -21.36
N LYS A 79 -1.41 13.66 -21.10
CA LYS A 79 -2.57 13.52 -22.00
C LYS A 79 -3.64 14.61 -21.85
N ARG A 80 -3.54 15.52 -20.87
CA ARG A 80 -4.51 16.61 -20.66
C ARG A 80 -4.14 17.95 -21.31
N LYS A 81 -2.87 18.20 -21.64
CA LYS A 81 -2.45 19.50 -22.21
C LYS A 81 -2.48 19.60 -23.72
N SER A 82 -2.59 18.49 -24.47
CA SER A 82 -2.57 18.54 -25.93
C SER A 82 -3.96 18.73 -26.57
N LYS A 83 -5.06 18.49 -25.84
CA LYS A 83 -6.40 18.53 -26.45
C LYS A 83 -6.99 19.94 -26.54
N SER A 84 -6.49 20.91 -25.77
CA SER A 84 -7.00 22.29 -25.82
C SER A 84 -6.44 23.10 -26.99
N THR A 85 -5.23 22.81 -27.46
CA THR A 85 -4.63 23.56 -28.58
C THR A 85 -5.12 23.10 -29.95
N THR A 86 -5.60 21.86 -30.07
CA THR A 86 -6.19 21.37 -31.33
C THR A 86 -7.59 21.93 -31.54
N PHE A 87 -8.42 21.98 -30.48
CA PHE A 87 -9.80 22.46 -30.58
C PHE A 87 -9.90 23.93 -31.00
N VAL A 88 -8.92 24.78 -30.61
CA VAL A 88 -8.92 26.21 -31.00
C VAL A 88 -8.54 26.40 -32.47
N ARG A 89 -7.71 25.52 -33.06
CA ARG A 89 -7.25 25.66 -34.45
C ARG A 89 -8.27 25.23 -35.50
N ASP A 90 -9.27 24.42 -35.14
CA ASP A 90 -10.28 23.98 -36.10
C ASP A 90 -11.25 25.12 -36.47
N TRP A 91 -11.53 26.05 -35.54
CA TRP A 91 -12.40 27.21 -35.81
C TRP A 91 -11.72 28.32 -36.63
N GLU A 92 -10.41 28.47 -36.52
CA GLU A 92 -9.64 29.49 -37.25
C GLU A 92 -9.44 29.13 -38.73
N LYS A 93 -9.68 27.87 -39.09
CA LYS A 93 -9.54 27.36 -40.46
C LYS A 93 -10.79 27.62 -41.32
N ASP A 94 -11.94 27.73 -40.67
CA ASP A 94 -13.23 27.93 -41.33
C ASP A 94 -13.62 29.42 -41.47
N GLU A 95 -12.84 30.33 -40.87
CA GLU A 95 -13.06 31.78 -40.89
C GLU A 95 -12.24 32.52 -41.97
N LYS A 96 -11.45 31.80 -42.79
CA LYS A 96 -10.90 32.36 -44.03
C LYS A 96 -11.98 32.32 -45.11
N ASP A 97 -12.77 33.38 -45.17
CA ASP A 97 -13.75 33.64 -46.22
C ASP A 97 -13.14 33.43 -47.61
N PRO A 98 -13.68 32.54 -48.46
CA PRO A 98 -13.28 32.43 -49.85
C PRO A 98 -14.09 33.43 -50.67
N ILE A 99 -13.86 34.75 -50.52
CA ILE A 99 -14.35 35.80 -51.43
C ILE A 99 -13.70 37.14 -51.07
N PHE A 100 -12.58 37.45 -51.72
CA PHE A 100 -12.19 38.84 -52.05
C PHE A 100 -11.05 38.84 -53.09
N ASP A 101 -11.30 38.24 -54.25
CA ASP A 101 -10.51 38.49 -55.46
C ASP A 101 -11.13 39.71 -56.16
N TRP A 102 -10.66 40.92 -55.84
CA TRP A 102 -10.96 42.15 -56.60
C TRP A 102 -9.65 42.69 -57.18
N ASP A 103 -9.48 42.44 -58.49
CA ASP A 103 -8.46 42.92 -59.43
C ASP A 103 -6.99 42.51 -59.22
#